data_AF-A0AAU2WIT4-F1
#
_entry.id   AF-A0AAU2WIT4-F1
#
_cell.length_a   1.000
_cell.length_b   1.000
_cell.length_c   1.000
_cell.angle_alpha   90.00
_cell.angle_beta   90.00
_cell.angle_gamma   90.00
#
_symmetry.space_group_name_H-M   'P 1'
#
loop_
_entity.id
_entity.type
_entity.pdbx_description
1 polymer ?
#
loop_
_entity_poly.entity_id
_entity_poly.type
_entity_poly.pdbx_seq_one_letter_code
_entity_poly.pdbx_strand_id
1 'polypeptide(L)'
;MHRSATRTNPAPGWPARAREKGTGGAAALPVGQLIGPTRAPALDALEHPRTTTQLAWLLRLTASTASRPATVLREAGLVGSQRRGNTVLHRRTPLGDALMDGAL
;
A
#
# COMPACT_ATOMS: atom_id res chain seq x y z
N MET A 1 43.14 36.65 11.14
CA MET A 1 41.69 36.89 11.33
C MET A 1 40.95 35.71 10.69
N HIS A 2 40.66 34.60 11.40
CA HIS A 2 39.52 34.39 12.33
C HIS A 2 38.18 34.73 11.64
N ARG A 3 37.17 33.84 11.50
CA ARG A 3 36.75 32.72 12.35
C ARG A 3 35.68 31.87 11.61
N SER A 4 35.62 30.58 11.92
CA SER A 4 34.54 29.63 11.71
C SER A 4 33.19 30.10 12.26
N ALA A 5 32.07 29.56 11.77
CA ALA A 5 31.09 28.81 12.58
C ALA A 5 29.74 28.60 11.87
N THR A 6 29.28 27.33 11.93
CA THR A 6 27.90 26.82 12.15
C THR A 6 26.73 27.55 11.48
N ARG A 7 25.82 26.89 10.76
CA ARG A 7 24.78 25.94 11.24
C ARG A 7 23.68 26.04 10.16
N THR A 8 22.71 25.17 9.89
CA THR A 8 22.06 24.05 10.55
C THR A 8 21.38 23.30 9.41
N ASN A 9 21.48 21.98 9.40
CA ASN A 9 20.66 21.09 8.58
C ASN A 9 19.16 21.29 8.91
N PRO A 10 18.28 21.72 7.97
CA PRO A 10 16.86 21.66 8.21
C PRO A 10 16.40 20.19 8.04
N ALA A 11 16.08 19.54 9.16
CA ALA A 11 15.30 18.31 9.14
C ALA A 11 14.00 18.54 8.32
N PRO A 12 13.55 17.59 7.48
CA PRO A 12 12.34 17.75 6.71
C PRO A 12 11.13 17.85 7.67
N GLY A 13 10.62 19.08 7.81
CA GLY A 13 9.50 19.45 8.66
C GLY A 13 8.18 18.85 8.20
N TRP A 14 7.88 17.65 8.68
CA TRP A 14 6.51 17.16 8.71
C TRP A 14 5.73 17.86 9.84
N PRO A 15 4.61 18.51 9.51
CA PRO A 15 3.39 18.15 10.21
C PRO A 15 2.26 17.72 9.26
N ALA A 16 1.38 16.90 9.83
CA ALA A 16 0.34 16.10 9.21
C ALA A 16 -0.54 16.78 8.16
N ARG A 17 -0.75 16.07 7.05
CA ARG A 17 -2.09 15.96 6.48
C ARG A 17 -2.48 14.49 6.31
N ALA A 18 -3.17 13.98 7.32
CA ALA A 18 -4.27 13.07 7.08
C ALA A 18 -5.28 13.84 6.19
N ARG A 19 -5.30 13.52 4.91
CA ARG A 19 -6.44 13.82 4.04
C ARG A 19 -7.09 12.48 3.72
N GLU A 20 -7.90 12.06 4.69
CA GLU A 20 -9.02 11.17 4.44
C GLU A 20 -9.99 11.91 3.50
N LYS A 21 -10.22 11.35 2.30
CA LYS A 21 -11.55 11.21 1.67
C LYS A 21 -11.45 10.59 0.27
N GLY A 22 -12.25 9.54 0.06
CA GLY A 22 -12.57 8.89 -1.20
C GLY A 22 -12.06 7.44 -1.22
N THR A 23 -12.85 6.40 -0.93
CA THR A 23 -14.15 6.10 -1.53
C THR A 23 -15.06 5.43 -0.51
N GLY A 24 -16.11 6.13 -0.09
CA GLY A 24 -17.24 5.49 0.58
C GLY A 24 -17.94 4.57 -0.41
N GLY A 25 -18.21 3.34 0.01
CA GLY A 25 -19.12 2.42 -0.69
C GLY A 25 -18.50 1.16 -1.30
N ALA A 26 -17.27 0.76 -0.98
CA ALA A 26 -16.97 -0.67 -1.01
C ALA A 26 -17.61 -1.24 0.26
N ALA A 27 -18.65 -2.07 0.12
CA ALA A 27 -19.26 -2.80 1.25
C ALA A 27 -18.13 -3.23 2.20
N ALA A 28 -18.15 -2.74 3.44
CA ALA A 28 -17.02 -2.85 4.34
C ALA A 28 -16.66 -4.34 4.47
N LEU A 29 -15.60 -4.77 3.78
CA LEU A 29 -15.11 -6.11 3.92
C LEU A 29 -14.83 -6.30 5.42
N PRO A 30 -15.31 -7.37 6.07
CA PRO A 30 -15.06 -7.59 7.49
C PRO A 30 -13.57 -7.48 7.84
N VAL A 31 -12.69 -7.94 6.95
CA VAL A 31 -11.22 -7.79 7.03
C VAL A 31 -10.74 -6.33 7.01
N GLY A 32 -11.50 -5.42 6.40
CA GLY A 32 -11.21 -3.98 6.35
C GLY A 32 -11.15 -3.33 7.72
N GLN A 33 -11.84 -3.88 8.72
CA GLN A 33 -11.69 -3.45 10.11
C GLN A 33 -10.37 -3.91 10.74
N LEU A 34 -9.79 -5.02 10.27
CA LEU A 34 -8.55 -5.60 10.80
C LEU A 34 -7.30 -5.00 10.16
N ILE A 35 -7.26 -4.96 8.82
CA ILE A 35 -6.07 -4.50 8.07
C ILE A 35 -6.17 -3.05 7.60
N GLY A 36 -7.33 -2.43 7.81
CA GLY A 36 -7.59 -1.03 7.55
C GLY A 36 -8.12 -0.71 6.15
N PRO A 37 -8.69 0.49 5.97
CA PRO A 37 -9.48 0.86 4.80
C PRO A 37 -8.66 1.06 3.52
N THR A 38 -7.33 1.19 3.61
CA THR A 38 -6.45 1.31 2.43
C THR A 38 -5.87 -0.04 2.01
N ARG A 39 -5.62 -0.93 2.97
CA ARG A 39 -4.95 -2.22 2.71
C ARG A 39 -5.95 -3.27 2.24
N ALA A 40 -7.16 -3.29 2.81
CA ALA A 40 -8.20 -4.23 2.40
C ALA A 40 -8.60 -4.08 0.92
N PRO A 41 -8.87 -2.88 0.37
CA PRO A 41 -9.13 -2.75 -1.06
C PRO A 41 -7.93 -3.10 -1.94
N ALA A 42 -6.70 -2.86 -1.46
CA ALA A 42 -5.50 -3.24 -2.20
C ALA A 42 -5.31 -4.75 -2.25
N LEU A 43 -5.57 -5.45 -1.13
CA LEU A 43 -5.54 -6.91 -1.08
C LEU A 43 -6.71 -7.48 -1.89
N ASP A 44 -7.90 -6.91 -1.79
CA ASP A 44 -9.08 -7.27 -2.57
C ASP A 44 -8.81 -7.17 -4.07
N ALA A 45 -8.20 -6.07 -4.50
CA ALA A 45 -7.74 -5.89 -5.86
C ALA A 45 -6.64 -6.88 -6.31
N LEU A 46 -6.09 -7.75 -5.46
CA LEU A 46 -5.12 -8.76 -5.86
C LEU A 46 -5.72 -10.17 -6.03
N GLU A 47 -7.05 -10.28 -6.10
CA GLU A 47 -7.74 -11.50 -6.56
C GLU A 47 -7.15 -11.99 -7.89
N HIS A 48 -6.78 -11.04 -8.75
CA HIS A 48 -6.06 -11.27 -9.98
C HIS A 48 -4.66 -10.64 -9.90
N PRO A 49 -3.61 -11.27 -10.47
CA PRO A 49 -2.27 -10.68 -10.48
C PRO A 49 -2.25 -9.32 -11.18
N ARG A 50 -1.73 -8.28 -10.51
CA ARG A 50 -1.74 -6.89 -11.01
C ARG A 50 -0.44 -6.16 -10.75
N THR A 51 -0.12 -5.20 -11.60
CA THR A 51 1.02 -4.31 -11.40
C THR A 51 0.69 -3.23 -10.37
N THR A 52 1.71 -2.57 -9.82
CA THR A 52 1.50 -1.39 -8.95
C THR A 52 0.72 -0.28 -9.66
N THR A 53 0.94 -0.10 -10.96
CA THR A 53 0.21 0.91 -11.77
C THR A 53 -1.26 0.53 -11.93
N GLN A 54 -1.58 -0.75 -12.13
CA GLN A 54 -2.96 -1.22 -12.20
C GLN A 54 -3.67 -1.08 -10.85
N LEU A 55 -2.99 -1.37 -9.73
CA LEU A 55 -3.52 -1.12 -8.38
C LEU A 55 -3.80 0.36 -8.15
N ALA A 56 -2.87 1.24 -8.54
CA ALA A 56 -3.06 2.69 -8.44
C ALA A 56 -4.29 3.15 -9.22
N TRP A 57 -4.46 2.67 -10.46
CA TRP A 57 -5.61 3.00 -11.29
C TRP A 57 -6.94 2.52 -10.69
N LEU A 58 -7.01 1.26 -10.25
CA LEU A 58 -8.23 0.68 -9.66
C LEU A 58 -8.65 1.37 -8.37
N LEU A 59 -7.69 1.69 -7.52
CA LEU A 59 -7.93 2.32 -6.23
C LEU A 59 -8.06 3.86 -6.33
N ARG A 60 -7.90 4.43 -7.53
CA ARG A 60 -7.87 5.88 -7.77
C ARG A 60 -6.80 6.59 -6.92
N LEU A 61 -5.64 5.94 -6.78
CA LEU A 61 -4.48 6.41 -6.02
C LEU A 61 -3.33 6.77 -6.96
N THR A 62 -2.35 7.52 -6.46
CA THR A 62 -1.06 7.67 -7.13
C THR A 62 -0.24 6.38 -7.00
N ALA A 63 0.68 6.13 -7.94
CA ALA A 63 1.59 4.98 -7.85
C ALA A 63 2.41 4.97 -6.53
N SER A 64 2.83 6.15 -6.06
CA SER A 64 3.54 6.32 -4.78
C SER A 64 2.69 6.00 -3.54
N THR A 65 1.36 6.14 -3.65
CA THR A 65 0.42 5.81 -2.57
C THR A 65 0.02 4.34 -2.63
N ALA A 66 -0.07 3.75 -3.83
CA ALA A 66 -0.38 2.32 -4.02
C ALA A 66 0.81 1.39 -3.70
N SER A 67 2.06 1.86 -3.85
CA SER A 67 3.25 1.05 -3.55
C SER A 67 3.41 0.75 -2.06
N ARG A 68 3.02 1.68 -1.18
CA ARG A 68 3.09 1.49 0.28
C ARG A 68 2.27 0.31 0.81
N PRO A 69 0.95 0.20 0.55
CA PRO A 69 0.16 -0.95 1.00
C PRO A 69 0.66 -2.25 0.35
N ALA A 70 1.11 -2.24 -0.91
CA ALA A 70 1.70 -3.42 -1.54
C ALA A 70 2.98 -3.91 -0.82
N THR A 71 3.83 -2.99 -0.36
CA THR A 71 5.02 -3.33 0.44
C THR A 71 4.64 -3.92 1.79
N VAL A 72 3.72 -3.29 2.52
CA VAL A 72 3.30 -3.77 3.85
C VAL A 72 2.63 -5.15 3.75
N LEU A 73 1.75 -5.35 2.76
CA LEU A 73 1.11 -6.64 2.53
C LEU A 73 2.11 -7.73 2.13
N ARG A 74 3.17 -7.36 1.40
CA ARG A 74 4.27 -8.28 1.06
C ARG A 74 5.10 -8.66 2.28
N GLU A 75 5.44 -7.69 3.13
CA GLU A 75 6.17 -7.95 4.38
C GLU A 75 5.36 -8.83 5.34
N ALA A 76 4.02 -8.67 5.36
CA ALA A 76 3.12 -9.53 6.11
C ALA A 76 2.89 -10.92 5.47
N GLY A 77 3.50 -11.21 4.31
CA GLY A 77 3.33 -12.48 3.62
C GLY A 77 1.97 -12.67 2.94
N LEU A 78 1.13 -11.63 2.88
CA LEU A 78 -0.20 -11.65 2.25
C LEU A 78 -0.14 -11.47 0.73
N VAL A 79 0.96 -10.90 0.23
CA VAL A 79 1.17 -10.62 -1.20
C VAL A 79 2.55 -11.09 -1.65
N GLY A 80 2.59 -11.84 -2.74
CA GLY A 80 3.81 -12.18 -3.47
C GLY A 80 4.05 -11.24 -4.65
N SER A 81 5.29 -11.15 -5.10
CA SER A 81 5.68 -10.39 -6.29
C SER A 81 6.42 -11.29 -7.27
N GLN A 82 6.02 -11.28 -8.53
CA GLN A 82 6.68 -12.00 -9.62
C GLN A 82 7.06 -11.01 -10.72
N ARG A 83 8.33 -11.02 -11.15
CA ARG A 83 8.75 -10.26 -12.33
C ARG A 83 8.40 -11.03 -13.60
N ARG A 84 7.66 -10.39 -14.51
CA ARG A 84 7.39 -10.86 -15.88
C ARG A 84 7.94 -9.83 -16.86
N GLY A 85 9.12 -10.13 -17.43
CA GLY A 85 9.84 -9.21 -18.31
C GLY A 85 10.21 -7.89 -17.60
N ASN A 86 9.73 -6.78 -18.13
CA ASN A 86 9.95 -5.44 -17.56
C ASN A 86 8.95 -5.07 -16.45
N THR A 87 8.04 -5.98 -16.08
CA THR A 87 6.92 -5.63 -15.19
C THR A 87 6.91 -6.51 -13.96
N VAL A 88 6.61 -5.91 -12.80
CA VAL A 88 6.37 -6.64 -11.55
C VAL A 88 4.87 -6.80 -11.37
N LEU A 89 4.43 -8.05 -11.22
CA LEU A 89 3.07 -8.40 -10.86
C LEU A 89 3.03 -8.77 -9.38
N HIS A 90 2.07 -8.20 -8.68
CA HIS A 90 1.69 -8.59 -7.33
C HIS A 90 0.53 -9.57 -7.40
N ARG A 91 0.48 -10.53 -6.50
CA ARG A 91 -0.60 -11.51 -6.36
C ARG A 91 -0.83 -11.82 -4.89
N ARG A 92 -2.07 -12.11 -4.47
CA ARG A 92 -2.32 -12.71 -3.16
C ARG A 92 -1.57 -14.04 -2.99
N THR A 93 -1.07 -14.28 -1.80
CA THR A 93 -0.60 -15.60 -1.37
C THR A 93 -1.78 -16.41 -0.85
N PRO A 94 -1.62 -17.72 -0.61
CA PRO A 94 -2.65 -18.52 0.05
C PRO A 94 -3.09 -17.96 1.42
N LEU A 95 -2.16 -17.33 2.17
CA LEU A 95 -2.50 -16.64 3.42
C LEU A 95 -3.36 -15.40 3.18
N GLY A 96 -3.05 -14.63 2.12
CA GLY A 96 -3.86 -13.49 1.70
C GLY A 96 -5.27 -13.91 1.27
N ASP A 97 -5.41 -15.04 0.59
CA ASP A 97 -6.71 -15.61 0.20
C ASP A 97 -7.50 -16.08 1.44
N ALA A 98 -6.88 -16.87 2.33
CA ALA A 98 -7.51 -17.32 3.57
C ALA A 98 -7.98 -16.15 4.46
N LEU A 99 -7.21 -15.06 4.53
CA LEU A 99 -7.60 -13.86 5.26
C LEU A 99 -8.84 -13.16 4.63
N MET A 100 -8.91 -13.11 3.29
CA MET A 100 -10.04 -12.51 2.58
C MET A 100 -11.31 -13.38 2.69
N ASP A 101 -11.14 -14.70 2.75
CA ASP A 101 -12.22 -15.67 2.90
C ASP A 101 -12.63 -15.88 4.37
N GLY A 102 -11.88 -15.35 5.33
CA GLY A 102 -12.14 -15.50 6.77
C GLY A 102 -11.85 -16.92 7.30
N ALA A 103 -10.93 -17.64 6.66
CA ALA A 103 -10.63 -19.05 6.89
C ALA A 103 -9.21 -19.28 7.47
N LEU A 104 -8.77 -18.41 8.39
CA LEU A 104 -7.47 -18.53 9.08
C LEU A 104 -7.46 -19.57 10.21
#